data_AF-A0A815PDH0-F1
#
_entry.id   AF-A0A815PDH0-F1
#
_cell.length_a   1.000
_cell.length_b   1.000
_cell.length_c   1.000
_cell.angle_alpha   90.00
_cell.angle_beta   90.00
_cell.angle_gamma   90.00
#
_symmetry.space_group_name_H-M   'P 1'
#
loop_
_entity.id
_entity.type
_entity.pdbx_description
1 polymer ?
#
loop_
_entity_poly.entity_id
_entity_poly.type
_entity_poly.pdbx_seq_one_letter_code
_entity_poly.pdbx_strand_id
1 'polypeptide(L)'
;MNSHYAYLSILFEHPNHLQYIRQLWIYLGEHSSSKTCSKALEYFFSKLKHKEHYLYLYHAIALIIYQEYIPNDLLDDENENYNLDQLYIDHCQQEKLKLDDFVYDLHTQSKHQQDKTKREEFAREGAQVTNECHQLLNIKYRQMYQEFKIMLDQYETNSKKRKTTGVENNRKKKLPKVEEKIFPIDNVDNEIERLGYQLCIKDEDFVSNVINLLPHGQKRTSKHKKAVFVDVHSIYKGPYQATDVQLSRNLCFTKALIALENELDLPINFRSVLDWKCIIKIETDNVYYLNMKNIGKRILNVDEDCEKDITTLVEKNVTVIKRGQLVKRLSEIEKTNEVSDDVKQACIQHFYLRYLLNVGDSGTWNILIRQDENDRICGIDFEECRGRLNMATNDPFQLIMSKVSKRQRQLYKEYLIKIQIFNKPISETLATLLTSYKIDVNSVNERIEKYKKLISGQ
;
A
#
# COMPACT_ATOMS: atom_id res chain seq x y z
N MET A 1 -33.53 23.28 -21.68
CA MET A 1 -32.93 22.64 -20.48
C MET A 1 -31.40 22.72 -20.43
N ASN A 2 -30.71 23.40 -21.37
CA ASN A 2 -29.24 23.52 -21.38
C ASN A 2 -28.65 24.54 -20.38
N SER A 3 -29.43 25.14 -19.47
CA SER A 3 -28.97 26.24 -18.61
C SER A 3 -28.50 25.80 -17.21
N HIS A 4 -29.10 24.78 -16.58
CA HIS A 4 -28.83 24.50 -15.16
C HIS A 4 -27.42 23.92 -14.88
N TYR A 5 -26.86 23.14 -15.82
CA TYR A 5 -25.53 22.54 -15.64
C TYR A 5 -24.37 23.50 -15.84
N ALA A 6 -24.57 24.55 -16.66
CA ALA A 6 -23.58 25.60 -16.83
C ALA A 6 -23.23 26.27 -15.48
N TYR A 7 -24.19 26.34 -14.55
CA TYR A 7 -23.95 26.95 -13.24
C TYR A 7 -23.16 26.04 -12.27
N LEU A 8 -23.37 24.72 -12.31
CA LEU A 8 -22.57 23.79 -11.51
C LEU A 8 -21.13 23.66 -12.03
N SER A 9 -20.93 23.67 -13.34
CA SER A 9 -19.57 23.72 -13.91
C SER A 9 -18.85 25.01 -13.53
N ILE A 10 -19.53 26.17 -13.58
CA ILE A 10 -18.99 27.46 -13.10
C ILE A 10 -18.60 27.36 -11.61
N LEU A 11 -19.43 26.73 -10.78
CA LEU A 11 -19.14 26.53 -9.35
C LEU A 11 -17.85 25.72 -9.14
N PHE A 12 -17.68 24.60 -9.86
CA PHE A 12 -16.50 23.73 -9.72
C PHE A 12 -15.22 24.34 -10.29
N GLU A 13 -15.34 25.19 -11.30
CA GLU A 13 -14.20 25.91 -11.88
C GLU A 13 -13.67 27.03 -10.97
N HIS A 14 -14.42 27.42 -9.95
CA HIS A 14 -14.01 28.47 -9.02
C HIS A 14 -12.91 28.00 -8.04
N PRO A 15 -11.85 28.79 -7.80
CA PRO A 15 -10.76 28.44 -6.87
C PRO A 15 -11.24 28.13 -5.44
N ASN A 16 -12.32 28.78 -5.01
CA ASN A 16 -12.93 28.63 -3.68
C ASN A 16 -14.21 27.77 -3.69
N HIS A 17 -14.38 26.88 -4.66
CA HIS A 17 -15.60 26.08 -4.80
C HIS A 17 -16.02 25.36 -3.51
N LEU A 18 -15.09 24.88 -2.68
CA LEU A 18 -15.43 24.25 -1.39
C LEU A 18 -16.14 25.21 -0.41
N GLN A 19 -15.72 26.48 -0.38
CA GLN A 19 -16.37 27.50 0.45
C GLN A 19 -17.78 27.80 -0.09
N TYR A 20 -17.94 27.89 -1.41
CA TYR A 20 -19.24 28.10 -2.03
C TYR A 20 -20.17 26.90 -1.90
N ILE A 21 -19.66 25.67 -1.99
CA ILE A 21 -20.44 24.46 -1.71
C ILE A 21 -20.95 24.49 -0.27
N ARG A 22 -20.13 24.92 0.69
CA ARG A 22 -20.56 25.06 2.08
C ARG A 22 -21.66 26.11 2.25
N GLN A 23 -21.53 27.27 1.61
CA GLN A 23 -22.56 28.31 1.63
C GLN A 23 -23.84 27.85 0.93
N LEU A 24 -23.70 27.10 -0.16
CA LEU A 24 -24.80 26.52 -0.90
C LEU A 24 -25.56 25.50 -0.04
N TRP A 25 -24.88 24.63 0.70
CA TRP A 25 -25.55 23.72 1.63
C TRP A 25 -26.35 24.44 2.72
N ILE A 26 -25.84 25.56 3.26
CA ILE A 26 -26.59 26.42 4.19
C ILE A 26 -27.87 26.94 3.52
N TYR A 27 -27.73 27.52 2.32
CA TYR A 27 -28.87 28.02 1.55
C TYR A 27 -29.90 26.92 1.25
N LEU A 28 -29.42 25.75 0.81
CA LEU A 28 -30.26 24.59 0.49
C LEU A 28 -30.97 24.03 1.73
N GLY A 29 -30.35 24.11 2.91
CA GLY A 29 -30.96 23.73 4.17
C GLY A 29 -32.06 24.69 4.62
N GLU A 30 -31.86 26.00 4.39
CA GLU A 30 -32.82 27.05 4.77
C GLU A 30 -34.04 27.14 3.83
N HIS A 31 -33.86 26.83 2.54
CA HIS A 31 -34.86 27.09 1.49
C HIS A 31 -35.49 25.81 0.92
N SER A 32 -35.10 24.63 1.41
CA SER A 32 -35.73 23.38 0.99
C SER A 32 -37.07 23.17 1.67
N SER A 33 -38.07 22.80 0.87
CA SER A 33 -39.37 22.35 1.34
C SER A 33 -39.28 21.09 2.21
N SER A 34 -38.20 20.29 2.08
CA SER A 34 -37.91 19.16 2.97
C SER A 34 -36.52 19.31 3.61
N LYS A 35 -36.49 19.88 4.83
CA LYS A 35 -35.27 20.03 5.63
C LYS A 35 -34.58 18.69 5.89
N THR A 36 -35.35 17.64 6.13
CA THR A 36 -34.86 16.28 6.42
C THR A 36 -34.14 15.68 5.21
N CYS A 37 -34.73 15.78 4.01
CA CYS A 37 -34.07 15.33 2.78
C CYS A 37 -32.79 16.12 2.49
N SER A 38 -32.80 17.44 2.66
CA SER A 38 -31.59 18.26 2.49
C SER A 38 -30.47 17.87 3.46
N LYS A 39 -30.78 17.66 4.74
CA LYS A 39 -29.79 17.21 5.75
C LYS A 39 -29.24 15.82 5.44
N ALA A 40 -30.08 14.90 4.98
CA ALA A 40 -29.64 13.56 4.57
C ALA A 40 -28.70 13.61 3.35
N LEU A 41 -29.03 14.42 2.35
CA LEU A 41 -28.18 14.63 1.18
C LEU A 41 -26.85 15.30 1.55
N GLU A 42 -26.84 16.28 2.46
CA GLU A 42 -25.61 16.89 2.98
C GLU A 42 -24.77 15.87 3.76
N TYR A 43 -25.41 15.02 4.58
CA TYR A 43 -24.75 13.95 5.30
C TYR A 43 -24.03 13.00 4.31
N PHE A 44 -24.73 12.48 3.31
CA PHE A 44 -24.12 11.59 2.31
C PHE A 44 -23.04 12.29 1.50
N PHE A 45 -23.24 13.57 1.13
CA PHE A 45 -22.23 14.39 0.48
C PHE A 45 -20.93 14.49 1.30
N SER A 46 -21.04 14.68 2.62
CA SER A 46 -19.89 14.85 3.51
C SER A 46 -19.17 13.54 3.86
N LYS A 47 -19.91 12.43 3.97
CA LYS A 47 -19.38 11.13 4.40
C LYS A 47 -18.83 10.31 3.25
N LEU A 48 -19.46 10.38 2.08
CA LEU A 48 -19.09 9.55 0.94
C LEU A 48 -18.00 10.23 0.12
N LYS A 49 -16.87 9.53 -0.04
CA LYS A 49 -15.68 10.05 -0.75
C LYS A 49 -15.57 9.56 -2.19
N HIS A 50 -16.61 8.92 -2.73
CA HIS A 50 -16.63 8.48 -4.13
C HIS A 50 -16.82 9.68 -5.08
N LYS A 51 -16.48 9.52 -6.35
CA LYS A 51 -16.51 10.62 -7.33
C LYS A 51 -17.90 11.22 -7.55
N GLU A 52 -18.92 10.42 -7.32
CA GLU A 52 -20.32 10.75 -7.61
C GLU A 52 -21.04 11.42 -6.44
N HIS A 53 -20.36 11.73 -5.32
CA HIS A 53 -21.01 12.36 -4.16
C HIS A 53 -21.60 13.74 -4.49
N TYR A 54 -21.14 14.41 -5.54
CA TYR A 54 -21.74 15.67 -6.02
C TYR A 54 -23.17 15.52 -6.56
N LEU A 55 -23.61 14.29 -6.87
CA LEU A 55 -25.02 14.03 -7.20
C LEU A 55 -25.94 14.37 -6.04
N TYR A 56 -25.50 14.20 -4.78
CA TYR A 56 -26.29 14.59 -3.61
C TYR A 56 -26.53 16.10 -3.56
N LEU A 57 -25.53 16.91 -3.95
CA LEU A 57 -25.67 18.36 -4.06
C LEU A 57 -26.64 18.74 -5.19
N TYR A 58 -26.54 18.08 -6.34
CA TYR A 58 -27.49 18.27 -7.44
C TYR A 58 -28.93 17.97 -7.00
N HIS A 59 -29.14 16.84 -6.31
CA HIS A 59 -30.46 16.45 -5.83
C HIS A 59 -31.02 17.45 -4.81
N ALA A 60 -30.18 18.00 -3.93
CA ALA A 60 -30.61 19.02 -2.99
C ALA A 60 -31.04 20.32 -3.69
N ILE A 61 -30.36 20.73 -4.76
CA ILE A 61 -30.80 21.86 -5.60
C ILE A 61 -32.12 21.54 -6.32
N ALA A 62 -32.24 20.32 -6.87
CA ALA A 62 -33.43 19.89 -7.58
C ALA A 62 -34.67 19.85 -6.67
N LEU A 63 -34.52 19.47 -5.40
CA LEU A 63 -35.61 19.50 -4.42
C LEU A 63 -36.24 20.89 -4.30
N ILE A 64 -35.42 21.95 -4.33
CA ILE A 64 -35.89 23.33 -4.25
C ILE A 64 -36.51 23.78 -5.56
N ILE A 65 -35.81 23.57 -6.68
CA ILE A 65 -36.27 24.02 -8.01
C ILE A 65 -37.60 23.38 -8.38
N TYR A 66 -37.77 22.10 -8.06
CA TYR A 66 -38.94 21.32 -8.43
C TYR A 66 -39.92 21.11 -7.26
N GLN A 67 -39.80 21.90 -6.18
CA GLN A 67 -40.60 21.72 -4.97
C GLN A 67 -42.10 21.65 -5.23
N GLU A 68 -42.61 22.46 -6.17
CA GLU A 68 -44.03 22.52 -6.52
C GLU A 68 -44.55 21.24 -7.20
N TYR A 69 -43.64 20.39 -7.68
CA TYR A 69 -43.95 19.11 -8.32
C TYR A 69 -43.74 17.92 -7.38
N ILE A 70 -43.25 18.15 -6.16
CA ILE A 70 -43.06 17.10 -5.17
C ILE A 70 -44.37 16.96 -4.38
N PRO A 71 -44.97 15.76 -4.34
CA PRO A 71 -46.14 15.50 -3.52
C PRO A 71 -45.94 15.95 -2.05
N ASN A 72 -46.91 16.67 -1.49
CA ASN A 72 -46.79 17.25 -0.14
C ASN A 72 -46.58 16.19 0.96
N ASP A 73 -47.07 14.98 0.77
CA ASP A 73 -46.86 13.82 1.66
C ASP A 73 -45.41 13.34 1.71
N LEU A 74 -44.56 13.79 0.77
CA LEU A 74 -43.11 13.58 0.80
C LEU A 74 -42.34 14.80 1.34
N LEU A 75 -43.02 15.94 1.53
CA LEU A 75 -42.40 17.19 1.97
C LEU A 75 -42.45 17.41 3.48
N ASP A 76 -43.20 16.61 4.22
CA ASP A 76 -43.35 16.78 5.66
C ASP A 76 -42.69 15.67 6.48
N ASP A 77 -41.71 16.08 7.28
CA ASP A 77 -41.62 15.63 8.67
C ASP A 77 -40.93 16.74 9.48
N GLU A 78 -41.72 17.48 10.26
CA GLU A 78 -41.25 18.55 11.16
C GLU A 78 -40.38 18.04 12.32
N ASN A 79 -40.11 16.74 12.41
CA ASN A 79 -39.19 16.19 13.40
C ASN A 79 -37.74 16.61 13.10
N GLU A 80 -37.35 17.78 13.60
CA GLU A 80 -36.00 18.36 13.43
C GLU A 80 -34.86 17.55 14.09
N ASN A 81 -35.17 16.41 14.74
CA ASN A 81 -34.26 15.66 15.60
C ASN A 81 -33.95 14.23 15.14
N TYR A 82 -33.90 14.00 13.82
CA TYR A 82 -33.43 12.74 13.28
C TYR A 82 -31.92 12.56 13.48
N ASN A 83 -31.54 11.61 14.34
CA ASN A 83 -30.17 11.12 14.43
C ASN A 83 -29.89 10.24 13.20
N LEU A 84 -29.39 10.84 12.12
CA LEU A 84 -29.09 10.16 10.86
C LEU A 84 -28.10 8.98 11.03
N ASP A 85 -27.16 9.09 11.97
CA ASP A 85 -26.25 7.98 12.29
C ASP A 85 -27.03 6.80 12.88
N GLN A 86 -27.97 7.06 13.79
CA GLN A 86 -28.84 6.02 14.36
C GLN A 86 -29.78 5.43 13.30
N LEU A 87 -30.39 6.25 12.45
CA LEU A 87 -31.24 5.80 11.35
C LEU A 87 -30.50 4.89 10.37
N TYR A 88 -29.24 5.20 10.08
CA TYR A 88 -28.37 4.36 9.26
C TYR A 88 -28.02 3.04 9.96
N ILE A 89 -27.71 3.08 11.26
CA ILE A 89 -27.45 1.90 12.09
C ILE A 89 -28.70 1.00 12.13
N ASP A 90 -29.87 1.57 12.40
CA ASP A 90 -31.15 0.87 12.47
C ASP A 90 -31.49 0.22 11.12
N HIS A 91 -31.30 0.93 10.01
CA HIS A 91 -31.48 0.38 8.66
C HIS A 91 -30.52 -0.79 8.38
N CYS A 92 -29.29 -0.73 8.87
CA CYS A 92 -28.32 -1.82 8.74
C CYS A 92 -28.68 -3.05 9.60
N GLN A 93 -29.49 -2.86 10.65
CA GLN A 93 -29.99 -3.93 11.54
C GLN A 93 -31.33 -4.52 11.10
N GLN A 94 -32.09 -3.81 10.25
CA GLN A 94 -33.32 -4.32 9.67
C GLN A 94 -33.08 -5.55 8.79
N GLU A 95 -34.09 -6.42 8.70
CA GLU A 95 -34.05 -7.56 7.80
C GLU A 95 -33.82 -7.03 6.38
N LYS A 96 -32.73 -7.49 5.76
CA LYS A 96 -32.29 -6.98 4.46
C LYS A 96 -33.45 -7.12 3.49
N LEU A 97 -33.76 -6.02 2.79
CA LEU A 97 -34.77 -6.04 1.74
C LEU A 97 -34.45 -7.21 0.80
N LYS A 98 -35.36 -8.17 0.70
CA LYS A 98 -35.20 -9.29 -0.20
C LYS A 98 -35.46 -8.75 -1.60
N LEU A 99 -34.38 -8.42 -2.28
CA LEU A 99 -34.44 -7.92 -3.64
C LEU A 99 -34.93 -9.04 -4.57
N ASP A 100 -35.59 -8.66 -5.68
CA ASP A 100 -36.00 -9.61 -6.71
C ASP A 100 -34.79 -10.41 -7.24
N ASP A 101 -35.04 -11.53 -7.93
CA ASP A 101 -34.01 -12.44 -8.46
C ASP A 101 -32.98 -11.74 -9.39
N PHE A 102 -33.25 -10.49 -9.79
CA PHE A 102 -32.34 -9.59 -10.48
C PHE A 102 -32.35 -8.20 -9.82
N VAL A 103 -31.16 -7.69 -9.55
CA VAL A 103 -30.95 -6.34 -8.98
C VAL A 103 -30.12 -5.53 -9.96
N TYR A 104 -30.57 -4.32 -10.26
CA TYR A 104 -29.81 -3.36 -11.06
C TYR A 104 -28.69 -2.76 -10.22
N ASP A 105 -27.45 -3.19 -10.47
CA ASP A 105 -26.27 -2.53 -9.91
C ASP A 105 -25.79 -1.43 -10.86
N LEU A 106 -25.79 -0.18 -10.39
CA LEU A 106 -25.25 0.98 -11.11
C LEU A 106 -23.72 0.93 -11.26
N HIS A 107 -23.03 -0.03 -10.63
CA HIS A 107 -21.58 -0.08 -10.52
C HIS A 107 -21.02 -1.49 -10.84
N THR A 108 -21.43 -2.11 -11.95
CA THR A 108 -20.79 -3.37 -12.38
C THR A 108 -19.34 -3.14 -12.79
N GLN A 109 -18.42 -3.73 -12.03
CA GLN A 109 -16.99 -3.67 -12.28
C GLN A 109 -16.56 -4.51 -13.50
N SER A 110 -15.46 -4.05 -14.10
CA SER A 110 -14.36 -4.83 -14.69
C SER A 110 -14.49 -5.36 -16.13
N LYS A 111 -13.96 -4.57 -17.10
CA LYS A 111 -12.82 -4.95 -17.98
C LYS A 111 -12.52 -4.00 -19.17
N HIS A 112 -13.10 -2.79 -19.23
CA HIS A 112 -12.99 -1.95 -20.44
C HIS A 112 -11.99 -0.78 -20.38
N GLN A 113 -11.01 -0.80 -19.47
CA GLN A 113 -10.14 0.37 -19.23
C GLN A 113 -9.08 0.65 -20.31
N GLN A 114 -8.83 -0.24 -21.28
CA GLN A 114 -7.67 -0.13 -22.17
C GLN A 114 -7.97 0.42 -23.58
N ASP A 115 -9.24 0.54 -23.97
CA ASP A 115 -9.59 0.96 -25.33
C ASP A 115 -10.36 2.30 -25.34
N LYS A 116 -9.88 3.27 -26.13
CA LYS A 116 -10.39 4.66 -26.10
C LYS A 116 -11.77 4.76 -26.74
N THR A 117 -12.03 3.95 -27.76
CA THR A 117 -13.31 3.79 -28.47
C THR A 117 -14.40 3.21 -27.57
N LYS A 118 -14.05 2.29 -26.65
CA LYS A 118 -15.01 1.66 -25.73
C LYS A 118 -15.39 2.51 -24.52
N ARG A 119 -14.65 3.59 -24.24
CA ARG A 119 -15.00 4.59 -23.22
C ARG A 119 -16.10 5.53 -23.68
N GLU A 120 -16.11 5.88 -24.95
CA GLU A 120 -17.17 6.71 -25.55
C GLU A 120 -18.48 5.89 -25.68
N GLU A 121 -18.37 4.58 -25.92
CA GLU A 121 -19.50 3.64 -25.83
C GLU A 121 -20.02 3.48 -24.39
N PHE A 122 -19.14 3.31 -23.40
CA PHE A 122 -19.53 3.28 -21.97
C PHE A 122 -20.25 4.57 -21.52
N ALA A 123 -19.81 5.73 -22.02
CA ALA A 123 -20.47 7.01 -21.76
C ALA A 123 -21.84 7.12 -22.48
N ARG A 124 -22.01 6.45 -23.63
CA ARG A 124 -23.30 6.37 -24.35
C ARG A 124 -24.28 5.39 -23.73
N GLU A 125 -23.82 4.30 -23.13
CA GLU A 125 -24.70 3.22 -22.64
C GLU A 125 -25.30 3.50 -21.26
N GLY A 126 -24.61 4.20 -20.36
CA GLY A 126 -24.90 3.95 -18.94
C GLY A 126 -24.63 2.46 -18.63
N ALA A 127 -25.09 1.92 -17.51
CA ALA A 127 -24.91 0.48 -17.27
C ALA A 127 -25.55 -0.33 -18.44
N GLN A 128 -24.81 -1.27 -19.04
CA GLN A 128 -25.40 -2.21 -19.99
C GLN A 128 -26.42 -3.07 -19.25
N VAL A 129 -27.70 -2.88 -19.54
CA VAL A 129 -28.79 -3.67 -18.98
C VAL A 129 -29.31 -4.60 -20.07
N THR A 130 -29.07 -5.90 -19.91
CA THR A 130 -29.84 -6.90 -20.65
C THR A 130 -31.28 -6.91 -20.15
N ASN A 131 -32.24 -6.63 -21.03
CA ASN A 131 -33.69 -6.52 -20.77
C ASN A 131 -34.12 -5.32 -19.92
N GLU A 132 -33.72 -4.12 -20.33
CA GLU A 132 -34.15 -2.88 -19.69
C GLU A 132 -35.68 -2.73 -19.65
N CYS A 133 -36.22 -2.47 -18.47
CA CYS A 133 -37.62 -2.13 -18.30
C CYS A 133 -37.88 -0.70 -18.81
N HIS A 134 -38.27 -0.59 -20.08
CA HIS A 134 -38.55 0.69 -20.73
C HIS A 134 -39.67 1.51 -20.06
N GLN A 135 -40.54 0.87 -19.28
CA GLN A 135 -41.62 1.56 -18.54
C GLN A 135 -41.10 2.39 -17.36
N LEU A 136 -39.99 1.98 -16.75
CA LEU A 136 -39.36 2.68 -15.62
C LEU A 136 -38.17 3.54 -16.06
N LEU A 137 -37.85 3.52 -17.36
CA LEU A 137 -36.76 4.32 -17.92
C LEU A 137 -37.14 5.79 -17.95
N ASN A 138 -36.61 6.57 -17.02
CA ASN A 138 -36.69 8.02 -17.09
C ASN A 138 -35.57 8.56 -18.00
N ILE A 139 -35.92 8.82 -19.26
CA ILE A 139 -34.99 9.31 -20.30
C ILE A 139 -34.29 10.60 -19.87
N LYS A 140 -34.98 11.50 -19.16
CA LYS A 140 -34.39 12.77 -18.69
C LYS A 140 -33.32 12.52 -17.64
N TYR A 141 -33.54 11.57 -16.73
CA TYR A 141 -32.57 11.20 -15.71
C TYR A 141 -31.31 10.54 -16.31
N ARG A 142 -31.49 9.69 -17.33
CA ARG A 142 -30.37 9.09 -18.07
C ARG A 142 -29.52 10.15 -18.78
N GLN A 143 -30.15 11.09 -19.47
CA GLN A 143 -29.46 12.20 -20.13
C GLN A 143 -28.66 13.03 -19.11
N MET A 144 -29.28 13.36 -17.98
CA MET A 144 -28.62 14.09 -16.89
C MET A 144 -27.37 13.37 -16.36
N TYR A 145 -27.46 12.06 -16.10
CA TYR A 145 -26.32 11.30 -15.60
C TYR A 145 -25.17 11.27 -16.61
N GLN A 146 -25.48 11.11 -17.90
CA GLN A 146 -24.50 11.15 -18.99
C GLN A 146 -23.79 12.51 -19.06
N GLU A 147 -24.55 13.60 -19.04
CA GLU A 147 -24.01 14.97 -19.04
C GLU A 147 -23.11 15.23 -17.82
N PHE A 148 -23.53 14.78 -16.63
CA PHE A 148 -22.75 14.93 -15.40
C PHE A 148 -21.44 14.15 -15.45
N LYS A 149 -21.45 12.93 -16.01
CA LYS A 149 -20.25 12.11 -16.18
C LYS A 149 -19.26 12.76 -17.14
N ILE A 150 -19.75 13.25 -18.28
CA ILE A 150 -18.95 13.98 -19.27
C ILE A 150 -18.31 15.21 -18.64
N MET A 151 -19.08 15.99 -17.86
CA MET A 151 -18.59 17.19 -17.18
C MET A 151 -17.51 16.86 -16.14
N LEU A 152 -17.69 15.81 -15.32
CA LEU A 152 -16.69 15.36 -14.36
C LEU A 152 -15.38 14.94 -15.03
N ASP A 153 -15.48 14.22 -16.16
CA ASP A 153 -14.32 13.79 -16.94
C ASP A 153 -13.59 14.98 -17.58
N GLN A 154 -14.33 15.99 -18.08
CA GLN A 154 -13.80 17.26 -18.58
C GLN A 154 -13.12 18.08 -17.47
N TYR A 155 -13.75 18.20 -16.30
CA TYR A 155 -13.16 18.85 -15.14
C TYR A 155 -11.87 18.16 -14.70
N GLU A 156 -11.81 16.83 -14.72
CA GLU A 156 -10.58 16.09 -14.44
C GLU A 156 -9.49 16.37 -15.48
N THR A 157 -9.83 16.41 -16.77
CA THR A 157 -8.86 16.71 -17.83
C THR A 157 -8.37 18.14 -17.76
N ASN A 158 -9.24 19.10 -17.44
CA ASN A 158 -8.92 20.51 -17.29
C ASN A 158 -8.18 20.82 -15.97
N SER A 159 -8.52 20.16 -14.87
CA SER A 159 -7.77 20.26 -13.61
C SER A 159 -6.40 19.57 -13.68
N LYS A 160 -6.28 18.48 -14.47
CA LYS A 160 -4.98 17.92 -14.86
C LYS A 160 -4.18 18.90 -15.72
N LYS A 161 -4.82 19.60 -16.67
CA LYS A 161 -4.20 20.65 -17.52
C LYS A 161 -3.79 21.90 -16.76
N ARG A 162 -4.61 22.42 -15.84
CA ARG A 162 -4.30 23.58 -14.97
C ARG A 162 -3.22 23.25 -13.94
N LYS A 163 -3.13 21.99 -13.47
CA LYS A 163 -1.98 21.53 -12.67
C LYS A 163 -0.69 21.38 -13.49
N THR A 164 -0.76 21.18 -14.81
CA THR A 164 0.44 21.14 -15.66
C THR A 164 0.99 22.51 -16.01
N THR A 165 0.17 23.55 -16.15
CA THR A 165 0.68 24.92 -16.43
C THR A 165 1.16 25.68 -15.20
N GLY A 166 0.70 25.32 -13.98
CA GLY A 166 1.19 25.91 -12.73
C GLY A 166 2.28 25.11 -12.00
N VAL A 167 2.59 23.89 -12.47
CA VAL A 167 3.60 22.99 -11.86
C VAL A 167 4.43 22.32 -12.96
N GLU A 168 5.00 23.12 -13.86
CA GLU A 168 5.85 22.63 -14.94
C GLU A 168 7.28 22.26 -14.48
N ASN A 169 7.55 22.24 -13.17
CA ASN A 169 8.87 21.84 -12.66
C ASN A 169 8.96 20.49 -11.93
N ASN A 170 7.88 19.71 -11.69
CA ASN A 170 8.06 18.49 -10.86
C ASN A 170 7.03 17.34 -10.99
N ARG A 171 6.60 16.94 -12.20
CA ARG A 171 6.00 15.61 -12.38
C ARG A 171 6.63 14.84 -13.53
N LYS A 172 7.65 14.05 -13.16
CA LYS A 172 8.26 12.97 -13.95
C LYS A 172 7.15 12.15 -14.62
N LYS A 173 7.20 12.08 -15.96
CA LYS A 173 6.56 11.01 -16.75
C LYS A 173 6.82 9.69 -16.03
N LYS A 174 5.76 8.92 -15.72
CA LYS A 174 5.91 7.50 -15.38
C LYS A 174 6.45 6.82 -16.63
N LEU A 175 7.77 6.82 -16.76
CA LEU A 175 8.49 6.00 -17.71
C LEU A 175 8.12 4.53 -17.43
N PRO A 176 8.04 3.68 -18.47
CA PRO A 176 7.69 2.28 -18.33
C PRO A 176 8.55 1.65 -17.23
N LYS A 177 7.92 0.84 -16.36
CA LYS A 177 8.66 0.00 -15.43
C LYS A 177 9.61 -0.83 -16.30
N VAL A 178 10.92 -0.67 -16.09
CA VAL A 178 11.89 -1.60 -16.62
C VAL A 178 11.56 -2.93 -15.93
N GLU A 179 10.90 -3.82 -16.65
CA GLU A 179 10.68 -5.18 -16.18
C GLU A 179 12.06 -5.84 -16.16
N GLU A 180 12.68 -5.87 -14.98
CA GLU A 180 13.82 -6.75 -14.74
C GLU A 180 13.36 -8.17 -15.10
N LYS A 181 13.98 -8.75 -16.14
CA LYS A 181 13.74 -10.13 -16.57
C LYS A 181 14.17 -11.07 -15.45
N ILE A 182 13.29 -11.30 -14.48
CA ILE A 182 13.51 -12.36 -13.50
C ILE A 182 13.04 -13.64 -14.16
N PHE A 183 14.01 -14.48 -14.50
CA PHE A 183 13.76 -15.80 -15.02
C PHE A 183 13.01 -16.60 -13.95
N PRO A 184 11.82 -17.15 -14.24
CA PRO A 184 11.16 -18.08 -13.35
C PRO A 184 12.15 -19.17 -12.94
N ILE A 185 12.11 -19.60 -11.68
CA ILE A 185 12.94 -20.72 -11.25
C ILE A 185 12.26 -21.98 -11.77
N ASP A 186 12.92 -22.70 -12.68
CA ASP A 186 12.37 -23.93 -13.25
C ASP A 186 12.17 -25.03 -12.18
N ASN A 187 13.06 -25.08 -11.19
CA ASN A 187 12.95 -25.97 -10.03
C ASN A 187 13.39 -25.25 -8.75
N VAL A 188 12.42 -24.90 -7.90
CA VAL A 188 12.65 -24.14 -6.65
C VAL A 188 13.47 -24.92 -5.63
N ASP A 189 13.28 -26.24 -5.53
CA ASP A 189 14.03 -27.10 -4.59
C ASP A 189 15.52 -27.08 -4.93
N ASN A 190 15.86 -27.28 -6.20
CA ASN A 190 17.25 -27.22 -6.66
C ASN A 190 17.87 -25.85 -6.41
N GLU A 191 17.11 -24.76 -6.56
CA GLU A 191 17.61 -23.42 -6.30
C GLU A 191 17.85 -23.17 -4.79
N ILE A 192 16.96 -23.68 -3.93
CA ILE A 192 17.11 -23.62 -2.47
C ILE A 192 18.42 -24.33 -2.07
N GLU A 193 18.64 -25.54 -2.56
CA GLU A 193 19.85 -26.33 -2.27
C GLU A 193 21.12 -25.69 -2.86
N ARG A 194 21.05 -25.19 -4.11
CA ARG A 194 22.17 -24.48 -4.76
C ARG A 194 22.60 -23.24 -3.98
N LEU A 195 21.65 -22.52 -3.38
CA LEU A 195 21.92 -21.38 -2.50
C LEU A 195 22.44 -21.78 -1.11
N GLY A 196 22.56 -23.08 -0.83
CA GLY A 196 23.07 -23.64 0.43
C GLY A 196 22.06 -23.62 1.56
N TYR A 197 20.76 -23.49 1.27
CA TYR A 197 19.72 -23.62 2.29
C TYR A 197 19.34 -25.09 2.48
N GLN A 198 19.04 -25.45 3.73
CA GLN A 198 18.43 -26.74 4.03
C GLN A 198 16.96 -26.73 3.61
N LEU A 199 16.55 -27.68 2.76
CA LEU A 199 15.16 -27.94 2.43
C LEU A 199 14.56 -28.94 3.44
N CYS A 200 13.53 -28.53 4.17
CA CYS A 200 12.83 -29.36 5.14
C CYS A 200 11.44 -29.71 4.62
N ILE A 201 11.23 -30.98 4.25
CA ILE A 201 9.92 -31.46 3.78
C ILE A 201 9.02 -31.74 5.00
N LYS A 202 7.78 -31.27 4.94
CA LYS A 202 6.72 -31.45 5.94
C LYS A 202 5.39 -31.77 5.25
N ASP A 203 4.49 -32.37 6.01
CA ASP A 203 3.11 -32.66 5.60
C ASP A 203 2.16 -31.49 5.93
N GLU A 204 0.89 -31.63 5.56
CA GLU A 204 -0.17 -30.66 5.87
C GLU A 204 -0.42 -30.52 7.36
N ASP A 205 -0.18 -31.58 8.13
CA ASP A 205 -0.33 -31.60 9.58
C ASP A 205 0.59 -30.58 10.25
N PHE A 206 1.76 -30.32 9.68
CA PHE A 206 2.60 -29.22 10.15
C PHE A 206 1.92 -27.85 10.00
N VAL A 207 1.17 -27.62 8.91
CA VAL A 207 0.45 -26.36 8.71
C VAL A 207 -0.71 -26.25 9.69
N SER A 208 -1.53 -27.29 9.79
CA SER A 208 -2.74 -27.29 10.63
C SER A 208 -2.43 -27.28 12.13
N ASN A 209 -1.45 -28.08 12.57
CA ASN A 209 -1.13 -28.28 13.99
C ASN A 209 -0.02 -27.37 14.51
N VAL A 210 0.73 -26.68 13.64
CA VAL A 210 1.78 -25.74 14.06
C VAL A 210 1.50 -24.35 13.52
N ILE A 211 1.61 -24.15 12.20
CA ILE A 211 1.60 -22.79 11.61
C ILE A 211 0.29 -22.04 11.89
N ASN A 212 -0.86 -22.68 11.69
CA ASN A 212 -2.17 -22.05 11.86
C ASN A 212 -2.51 -21.71 13.32
N LEU A 213 -1.81 -22.31 14.28
CA LEU A 213 -1.98 -22.02 15.71
C LEU A 213 -1.11 -20.84 16.18
N LEU A 214 -0.15 -20.41 15.38
CA LEU A 214 0.76 -19.33 15.74
C LEU A 214 0.13 -17.95 15.47
N PRO A 215 0.38 -16.95 16.34
CA PRO A 215 -0.05 -15.59 16.08
C PRO A 215 0.73 -14.97 14.92
N HIS A 216 0.08 -14.07 14.19
CA HIS A 216 0.71 -13.29 13.15
C HIS A 216 1.54 -12.15 13.77
N GLY A 217 2.74 -11.91 13.26
CA GLY A 217 3.59 -10.79 13.65
C GLY A 217 3.03 -9.43 13.20
N GLN A 218 2.19 -9.41 12.17
CA GLN A 218 1.46 -8.22 11.72
C GLN A 218 0.26 -8.58 10.83
N LYS A 219 -0.72 -7.68 10.76
CA LYS A 219 -1.84 -7.75 9.80
C LYS A 219 -1.30 -7.65 8.38
N ARG A 220 -1.81 -8.46 7.44
CA ARG A 220 -1.49 -8.30 6.02
C ARG A 220 -2.19 -7.07 5.46
N THR A 221 -1.40 -6.17 4.88
CA THR A 221 -1.94 -4.95 4.24
C THR A 221 -2.41 -5.17 2.81
N SER A 222 -2.10 -6.32 2.20
CA SER A 222 -2.54 -6.69 0.86
C SER A 222 -2.48 -8.19 0.63
N LYS A 223 -3.24 -8.68 -0.37
CA LYS A 223 -3.29 -10.10 -0.76
C LYS A 223 -1.95 -10.69 -1.22
N HIS A 224 -1.00 -9.85 -1.65
CA HIS A 224 0.29 -10.31 -2.16
C HIS A 224 1.37 -10.40 -1.07
N LYS A 225 1.22 -9.66 0.03
CA LYS A 225 2.14 -9.79 1.16
C LYS A 225 1.96 -11.16 1.80
N LYS A 226 3.04 -11.80 2.23
CA LYS A 226 2.98 -13.09 2.92
C LYS A 226 2.69 -12.88 4.40
N ALA A 227 2.03 -13.87 5.02
CA ALA A 227 1.85 -13.88 6.45
C ALA A 227 3.21 -14.13 7.14
N VAL A 228 3.33 -13.64 8.36
CA VAL A 228 4.51 -13.85 9.22
C VAL A 228 3.98 -14.45 10.52
N PHE A 229 4.24 -15.71 10.77
CA PHE A 229 3.83 -16.46 11.94
C PHE A 229 4.96 -16.47 12.96
N VAL A 230 4.62 -16.33 14.24
CA VAL A 230 5.60 -16.12 15.30
C VAL A 230 5.49 -17.22 16.33
N ASP A 231 6.55 -18.03 16.42
CA ASP A 231 6.77 -19.00 17.48
C ASP A 231 7.77 -18.44 18.52
N VAL A 232 7.87 -19.10 19.67
CA VAL A 232 8.83 -18.78 20.74
C VAL A 232 10.26 -18.75 20.22
N HIS A 233 10.63 -19.65 19.31
CA HIS A 233 12.00 -19.80 18.82
C HIS A 233 12.17 -19.45 17.34
N SER A 234 11.08 -19.49 16.58
CA SER A 234 11.11 -19.36 15.13
C SER A 234 10.13 -18.31 14.61
N ILE A 235 10.44 -17.77 13.43
CA ILE A 235 9.52 -16.97 12.62
C ILE A 235 9.35 -17.69 11.29
N TYR A 236 8.11 -17.85 10.87
CA TYR A 236 7.76 -18.45 9.59
C TYR A 236 7.14 -17.41 8.67
N LYS A 237 7.65 -17.26 7.45
CA LYS A 237 7.08 -16.37 6.45
C LYS A 237 6.54 -17.18 5.28
N GLY A 238 5.26 -17.04 4.95
CA GLY A 238 4.63 -17.83 3.89
C GLY A 238 3.09 -17.79 3.91
N PRO A 239 2.43 -18.72 3.19
CA PRO A 239 3.02 -19.64 2.21
C PRO A 239 3.44 -18.91 0.92
N TYR A 240 4.52 -19.38 0.32
CA TYR A 240 4.94 -19.03 -1.04
C TYR A 240 4.61 -20.19 -1.99
N GLN A 241 4.15 -19.86 -3.19
CA GLN A 241 4.05 -20.81 -4.30
C GLN A 241 5.42 -20.95 -4.96
N ALA A 242 5.70 -22.08 -5.61
CA ALA A 242 6.94 -22.26 -6.38
C ALA A 242 7.13 -21.17 -7.47
N THR A 243 6.03 -20.66 -8.01
CA THR A 243 6.01 -19.61 -9.04
C THR A 243 6.12 -18.19 -8.48
N ASP A 244 6.13 -18.01 -7.15
CA ASP A 244 6.21 -16.68 -6.54
C ASP A 244 7.62 -16.08 -6.70
N VAL A 245 7.73 -15.04 -7.53
CA VAL A 245 8.98 -14.29 -7.72
C VAL A 245 9.53 -13.73 -6.39
N GLN A 246 8.66 -13.43 -5.43
CA GLN A 246 9.04 -12.95 -4.09
C GLN A 246 9.82 -14.00 -3.28
N LEU A 247 9.60 -15.31 -3.53
CA LEU A 247 10.36 -16.38 -2.89
C LEU A 247 11.80 -16.34 -3.39
N SER A 248 11.99 -16.41 -4.71
CA SER A 248 13.30 -16.31 -5.37
C SER A 248 14.07 -15.08 -4.89
N ARG A 249 13.41 -13.92 -4.89
CA ARG A 249 14.02 -12.66 -4.44
C ARG A 249 14.46 -12.71 -2.99
N ASN A 250 13.62 -13.21 -2.08
CA ASN A 250 14.02 -13.35 -0.67
C ASN A 250 15.26 -14.23 -0.53
N LEU A 251 15.29 -15.38 -1.19
CA LEU A 251 16.41 -16.33 -1.10
C LEU A 251 17.71 -15.72 -1.65
N CYS A 252 17.68 -15.20 -2.88
CA CYS A 252 18.85 -14.66 -3.56
C CYS A 252 19.36 -13.37 -2.91
N PHE A 253 18.47 -12.40 -2.61
CA PHE A 253 18.91 -11.14 -2.01
C PHE A 253 19.41 -11.30 -0.58
N THR A 254 18.88 -12.26 0.19
CA THR A 254 19.42 -12.55 1.54
C THR A 254 20.87 -13.04 1.43
N LYS A 255 21.16 -14.02 0.56
CA LYS A 255 22.55 -14.48 0.33
C LYS A 255 23.45 -13.41 -0.26
N ALA A 256 22.94 -12.60 -1.19
CA ALA A 256 23.70 -11.50 -1.77
C ALA A 256 24.09 -10.46 -0.72
N LEU A 257 23.16 -10.08 0.18
CA LEU A 257 23.46 -9.13 1.26
C LEU A 257 24.48 -9.73 2.24
N ILE A 258 24.34 -10.99 2.65
CA ILE A 258 25.32 -11.67 3.51
C ILE A 258 26.70 -11.69 2.86
N ALA A 259 26.78 -11.97 1.56
CA ALA A 259 28.04 -11.96 0.82
C ALA A 259 28.69 -10.57 0.81
N LEU A 260 27.89 -9.50 0.66
CA LEU A 260 28.39 -8.12 0.75
C LEU A 260 28.86 -7.76 2.18
N GLU A 261 28.13 -8.19 3.21
CA GLU A 261 28.53 -7.98 4.62
C GLU A 261 29.86 -8.69 4.93
N ASN A 262 30.07 -9.89 4.38
CA ASN A 262 31.30 -10.65 4.53
C ASN A 262 32.48 -10.03 3.77
N GLU A 263 32.28 -9.60 2.53
CA GLU A 263 33.35 -8.99 1.72
C GLU A 263 33.84 -7.67 2.31
N LEU A 264 32.95 -6.89 2.92
CA LEU A 264 33.32 -5.67 3.66
C LEU A 264 33.92 -5.95 5.04
N ASP A 265 33.95 -7.22 5.47
CA ASP A 265 34.34 -7.63 6.83
C ASP A 265 33.61 -6.83 7.92
N LEU A 266 32.29 -6.69 7.77
CA LEU A 266 31.51 -5.88 8.69
C LEU A 266 31.57 -6.48 10.11
N PRO A 267 31.82 -5.64 11.14
CA PRO A 267 31.67 -6.03 12.54
C PRO A 267 30.29 -6.62 12.81
N ILE A 268 30.22 -7.61 13.70
CA ILE A 268 28.98 -8.35 13.98
C ILE A 268 27.81 -7.47 14.44
N ASN A 269 28.08 -6.34 15.10
CA ASN A 269 27.07 -5.36 15.52
C ASN A 269 26.53 -4.50 14.37
N PHE A 270 27.22 -4.44 13.22
CA PHE A 270 26.76 -3.73 12.02
C PHE A 270 26.12 -4.66 10.99
N ARG A 271 26.26 -5.98 11.17
CA ARG A 271 25.53 -6.97 10.39
C ARG A 271 24.06 -6.96 10.75
N SER A 272 23.23 -6.98 9.72
CA SER A 272 21.81 -6.64 9.81
C SER A 272 20.92 -7.61 9.03
N VAL A 273 21.53 -8.53 8.28
CA VAL A 273 20.82 -9.56 7.54
C VAL A 273 20.70 -10.80 8.42
N LEU A 274 19.48 -11.29 8.58
CA LEU A 274 19.25 -12.60 9.18
C LEU A 274 19.12 -13.64 8.06
N ASP A 275 19.94 -14.67 8.14
CA ASP A 275 19.87 -15.80 7.22
C ASP A 275 18.66 -16.69 7.55
N TRP A 276 18.18 -17.42 6.55
CA TRP A 276 17.14 -18.43 6.75
C TRP A 276 17.76 -19.70 7.33
N LYS A 277 17.20 -20.19 8.43
CA LYS A 277 17.65 -21.44 9.07
C LYS A 277 17.40 -22.63 8.15
N CYS A 278 16.19 -22.69 7.57
CA CYS A 278 15.81 -23.66 6.56
C CYS A 278 14.61 -23.14 5.77
N ILE A 279 14.35 -23.76 4.62
CA ILE A 279 13.14 -23.55 3.84
C ILE A 279 12.25 -24.77 4.02
N ILE A 280 11.02 -24.57 4.50
CA ILE A 280 10.07 -25.65 4.73
C ILE A 280 9.21 -25.79 3.50
N LYS A 281 9.13 -26.99 2.93
CA LYS A 281 8.22 -27.34 1.84
C LYS A 281 7.10 -28.21 2.37
N ILE A 282 5.86 -27.83 2.09
CA ILE A 282 4.69 -28.68 2.34
C ILE A 282 4.49 -29.54 1.10
N GLU A 283 4.64 -30.85 1.26
CA GLU A 283 4.75 -31.79 0.14
C GLU A 283 3.52 -31.82 -0.76
N THR A 284 2.33 -31.87 -0.16
CA THR A 284 1.05 -32.03 -0.87
C THR A 284 0.70 -30.82 -1.73
N ASP A 285 0.85 -29.63 -1.18
CA ASP A 285 0.46 -28.36 -1.82
C ASP A 285 1.59 -27.70 -2.61
N ASN A 286 2.82 -28.23 -2.50
CA ASN A 286 4.04 -27.64 -3.07
C ASN A 286 4.20 -26.15 -2.70
N VAL A 287 3.93 -25.81 -1.44
CA VAL A 287 4.11 -24.46 -0.89
C VAL A 287 5.29 -24.38 0.07
N TYR A 288 5.87 -23.19 0.18
CA TYR A 288 7.12 -22.95 0.89
C TYR A 288 6.94 -21.94 2.02
N TYR A 289 7.60 -22.19 3.14
CA TYR A 289 7.73 -21.27 4.26
C TYR A 289 9.20 -21.01 4.54
N LEU A 290 9.56 -19.73 4.70
CA LEU A 290 10.90 -19.33 5.11
C LEU A 290 10.96 -19.35 6.64
N ASN A 291 11.87 -20.15 7.21
CA ASN A 291 12.07 -20.25 8.66
C ASN A 291 13.33 -19.49 9.09
N MET A 292 13.19 -18.56 10.03
CA MET A 292 14.32 -17.86 10.67
C MET A 292 14.21 -17.92 12.19
N LYS A 293 15.29 -17.57 12.89
CA LYS A 293 15.28 -17.41 14.35
C LYS A 293 14.36 -16.26 14.76
N ASN A 294 13.59 -16.42 15.83
CA ASN A 294 12.89 -15.31 16.46
C ASN A 294 13.88 -14.38 17.17
N ILE A 295 13.93 -13.12 16.74
CA ILE A 295 14.76 -12.04 17.28
C ILE A 295 13.99 -11.04 18.16
N GLY A 296 12.69 -11.28 18.34
CA GLY A 296 11.83 -10.49 19.21
C GLY A 296 11.85 -10.97 20.65
N LYS A 297 11.03 -10.33 21.48
CA LYS A 297 10.74 -10.80 22.83
C LYS A 297 10.03 -12.15 22.77
N ARG A 298 10.21 -12.96 23.81
CA ARG A 298 9.35 -14.13 23.99
C ARG A 298 7.94 -13.65 24.28
N ILE A 299 6.97 -14.17 23.53
CA ILE A 299 5.56 -14.00 23.83
C ILE A 299 5.28 -14.89 25.03
N LEU A 300 5.00 -14.27 26.17
CA LEU A 300 4.76 -15.02 27.42
C LEU A 300 3.28 -15.29 27.61
N ASN A 301 2.42 -14.39 27.11
CA ASN A 301 0.98 -14.52 27.24
C ASN A 301 0.28 -14.06 25.96
N VAL A 302 -0.23 -15.02 25.20
CA VAL A 302 -0.95 -14.75 23.93
C VAL A 302 -2.14 -13.82 24.17
N ASP A 303 -2.82 -13.91 25.31
CA ASP A 303 -4.02 -13.13 25.60
C ASP A 303 -3.71 -11.65 25.86
N GLU A 304 -2.56 -11.36 26.47
CA GLU A 304 -2.13 -10.00 26.76
C GLU A 304 -1.39 -9.38 25.55
N ASP A 305 -0.55 -10.16 24.90
CA ASP A 305 0.37 -9.68 23.84
C ASP A 305 -0.31 -9.59 22.47
N CYS A 306 -1.44 -10.26 22.25
CA CYS A 306 -2.11 -10.33 20.96
C CYS A 306 -3.50 -9.68 20.94
N GLU A 307 -3.92 -9.28 19.75
CA GLU A 307 -5.30 -8.99 19.38
C GLU A 307 -5.88 -10.25 18.73
N LYS A 308 -6.98 -10.77 19.27
CA LYS A 308 -7.66 -11.97 18.75
C LYS A 308 -8.74 -11.61 17.73
N ASP A 309 -9.09 -12.59 16.91
CA ASP A 309 -10.23 -12.55 15.96
C ASP A 309 -10.25 -11.34 15.04
N ILE A 310 -9.06 -10.85 14.66
CA ILE A 310 -8.95 -9.73 13.75
C ILE A 310 -9.42 -10.15 12.36
N THR A 311 -10.41 -9.44 11.86
CA THR A 311 -10.90 -9.56 10.49
C THR A 311 -10.62 -8.29 9.71
N THR A 312 -10.02 -8.45 8.54
CA THR A 312 -9.71 -7.40 7.57
C THR A 312 -10.28 -7.78 6.20
N LEU A 313 -10.10 -6.92 5.20
CA LEU A 313 -10.44 -7.25 3.81
C LEU A 313 -9.60 -8.40 3.22
N VAL A 314 -8.49 -8.76 3.86
CA VAL A 314 -7.50 -9.73 3.34
C VAL A 314 -7.48 -11.02 4.17
N GLU A 315 -7.72 -10.93 5.47
CA GLU A 315 -7.61 -12.03 6.44
C GLU A 315 -8.83 -12.03 7.35
N LYS A 316 -9.28 -13.21 7.77
CA LYS A 316 -10.42 -13.36 8.68
C LYS A 316 -9.99 -14.15 9.91
N ASN A 317 -10.48 -13.74 11.08
CA ASN A 317 -10.29 -14.45 12.35
C ASN A 317 -8.83 -14.79 12.66
N VAL A 318 -7.91 -13.85 12.44
CA VAL A 318 -6.48 -14.06 12.74
C VAL A 318 -6.12 -13.47 14.11
N THR A 319 -5.25 -14.16 14.83
CA THR A 319 -4.61 -13.61 16.04
C THR A 319 -3.36 -12.86 15.63
N VAL A 320 -3.20 -11.62 16.09
CA VAL A 320 -2.10 -10.73 15.66
C VAL A 320 -1.42 -10.12 16.88
N ILE A 321 -0.10 -10.16 16.93
CA ILE A 321 0.67 -9.56 18.02
C ILE A 321 0.52 -8.03 17.97
N LYS A 322 0.25 -7.42 19.13
CA LYS A 322 0.13 -5.97 19.28
C LYS A 322 1.45 -5.31 18.88
N ARG A 323 1.33 -4.17 18.20
CA ARG A 323 2.49 -3.40 17.72
C ARG A 323 3.41 -3.01 18.89
N GLY A 324 4.71 -3.26 18.74
CA GLY A 324 5.73 -2.93 19.74
C GLY A 324 5.93 -3.99 20.83
N GLN A 325 5.09 -5.04 20.90
CA GLN A 325 5.24 -6.11 21.90
C GLN A 325 6.36 -7.08 21.53
N LEU A 326 6.38 -7.57 20.28
CA LEU A 326 7.40 -8.53 19.84
C LEU A 326 8.74 -7.87 19.53
N VAL A 327 8.71 -6.85 18.65
CA VAL A 327 9.88 -6.12 18.17
C VAL A 327 9.56 -4.64 18.11
N LYS A 328 10.57 -3.80 18.33
CA LYS A 328 10.49 -2.36 18.08
C LYS A 328 10.99 -2.07 16.67
N ARG A 329 10.30 -1.20 15.94
CA ARG A 329 10.83 -0.66 14.68
C ARG A 329 11.75 0.50 14.99
N LEU A 330 12.83 0.67 14.23
CA LEU A 330 13.73 1.80 14.41
C LEU A 330 12.98 3.13 14.28
N SER A 331 12.01 3.23 13.35
CA SER A 331 11.16 4.43 13.21
C SER A 331 10.31 4.81 14.43
N GLU A 332 10.14 3.91 15.39
CA GLU A 332 9.46 4.18 16.65
C GLU A 332 10.43 4.79 17.67
N ILE A 333 11.67 4.30 17.72
CA ILE A 333 12.71 4.74 18.66
C ILE A 333 13.39 6.03 18.17
N GLU A 334 13.46 6.26 16.86
CA GLU A 334 13.90 7.54 16.29
C GLU A 334 13.14 8.73 16.88
N LYS A 335 11.92 8.53 17.39
CA LYS A 335 11.10 9.56 18.01
C LYS A 335 11.51 9.93 19.43
N THR A 336 12.19 9.03 20.16
CA THR A 336 12.57 9.24 21.56
C THR A 336 13.98 9.83 21.73
N ASN A 337 14.76 9.96 20.65
CA ASN A 337 16.19 10.35 20.66
C ASN A 337 17.12 9.36 21.41
N GLU A 338 16.63 8.16 21.74
CA GLU A 338 17.39 7.14 22.48
C GLU A 338 18.05 6.10 21.55
N VAL A 339 18.21 6.43 20.26
CA VAL A 339 18.88 5.52 19.33
C VAL A 339 20.38 5.53 19.64
N SER A 340 20.95 4.38 19.98
CA SER A 340 22.39 4.26 20.22
C SER A 340 23.20 4.49 18.95
N ASP A 341 24.47 4.84 19.11
CA ASP A 341 25.37 5.15 18.01
C ASP A 341 25.65 3.94 17.12
N ASP A 342 25.77 2.76 17.72
CA ASP A 342 25.91 1.49 17.01
C ASP A 342 24.68 1.18 16.16
N VAL A 343 23.46 1.40 16.68
CA VAL A 343 22.21 1.23 15.92
C VAL A 343 22.14 2.21 14.76
N LYS A 344 22.56 3.47 14.96
CA LYS A 344 22.59 4.47 13.89
C LYS A 344 23.56 4.06 12.79
N GLN A 345 24.76 3.62 13.18
CA GLN A 345 25.79 3.17 12.25
C GLN A 345 25.35 1.93 11.46
N ALA A 346 24.83 0.91 12.13
CA ALA A 346 24.33 -0.30 11.51
C ALA A 346 23.18 0.01 10.52
N CYS A 347 22.27 0.92 10.90
CA CYS A 347 21.11 1.29 10.08
C CYS A 347 21.52 1.83 8.71
N ILE A 348 22.44 2.80 8.69
CA ILE A 348 22.88 3.40 7.43
C ILE A 348 23.79 2.47 6.63
N GLN A 349 24.58 1.60 7.30
CA GLN A 349 25.38 0.57 6.64
C GLN A 349 24.47 -0.38 5.88
N HIS A 350 23.40 -0.84 6.52
CA HIS A 350 22.38 -1.68 5.90
C HIS A 350 21.68 -0.99 4.71
N PHE A 351 21.31 0.28 4.84
CA PHE A 351 20.71 1.02 3.72
C PHE A 351 21.66 1.22 2.55
N TYR A 352 22.96 1.37 2.79
CA TYR A 352 23.98 1.35 1.76
C TYR A 352 24.00 0.00 1.02
N LEU A 353 24.01 -1.13 1.72
CA LEU A 353 23.96 -2.46 1.09
C LEU A 353 22.68 -2.69 0.28
N ARG A 354 21.53 -2.27 0.81
CA ARG A 354 20.26 -2.28 0.06
C ARG A 354 20.31 -1.42 -1.20
N TYR A 355 20.95 -0.26 -1.12
CA TYR A 355 21.17 0.60 -2.28
C TYR A 355 22.00 -0.11 -3.34
N LEU A 356 23.11 -0.75 -2.96
CA LEU A 356 23.96 -1.48 -3.89
C LEU A 356 23.19 -2.55 -4.66
N LEU A 357 22.29 -3.27 -4.00
CA LEU A 357 21.47 -4.32 -4.63
C LEU A 357 20.13 -3.82 -5.22
N ASN A 358 19.77 -2.55 -5.02
CA ASN A 358 18.46 -1.98 -5.39
C ASN A 358 17.27 -2.78 -4.82
N VAL A 359 17.38 -3.22 -3.57
CA VAL A 359 16.41 -4.10 -2.90
C VAL A 359 15.79 -3.48 -1.65
N GLY A 360 14.53 -3.82 -1.38
CA GLY A 360 13.74 -3.48 -0.21
C GLY A 360 13.39 -1.99 -0.13
N ASP A 361 12.31 -1.65 0.55
CA ASP A 361 12.06 -0.23 0.88
C ASP A 361 13.07 0.26 1.93
N SER A 362 13.56 1.48 1.74
CA SER A 362 14.68 2.08 2.48
C SER A 362 14.24 3.09 3.53
N GLY A 363 13.08 2.81 4.13
CA GLY A 363 12.58 3.51 5.30
C GLY A 363 12.94 2.77 6.59
N THR A 364 13.14 3.52 7.68
CA THR A 364 13.48 2.97 9.01
C THR A 364 12.37 2.13 9.65
N TRP A 365 11.17 2.10 9.06
CA TRP A 365 10.11 1.16 9.44
C TRP A 365 10.37 -0.28 8.99
N ASN A 366 11.33 -0.53 8.08
CA ASN A 366 11.78 -1.85 7.67
C ASN A 366 13.07 -2.30 8.38
N ILE A 367 13.41 -1.63 9.48
CA ILE A 367 14.51 -1.97 10.38
C ILE A 367 13.90 -2.30 11.73
N LEU A 368 14.17 -3.51 12.21
CA LEU A 368 13.80 -3.97 13.54
C LEU A 368 14.99 -3.80 14.48
N ILE A 369 14.71 -3.49 15.74
CA ILE A 369 15.68 -3.61 16.82
C ILE A 369 15.52 -5.00 17.43
N ARG A 370 16.60 -5.76 17.42
CA ARG A 370 16.68 -7.09 18.02
C ARG A 370 16.47 -6.98 19.52
N GLN A 371 15.75 -7.95 20.07
CA GLN A 371 15.47 -8.07 21.50
C GLN A 371 16.10 -9.35 22.07
N ASP A 372 16.65 -10.22 21.21
CA ASP A 372 17.38 -11.41 21.60
C ASP A 372 18.85 -11.15 21.95
N GLU A 373 19.37 -9.97 21.59
CA GLU A 373 20.75 -9.52 21.79
C GLU A 373 20.77 -7.99 22.04
N ASN A 374 21.82 -7.46 22.68
CA ASN A 374 21.92 -6.04 23.00
C ASN A 374 21.99 -5.15 21.74
N ASP A 375 20.91 -4.39 21.49
CA ASP A 375 20.80 -3.27 20.55
C ASP A 375 21.35 -3.50 19.13
N ARG A 376 21.21 -4.72 18.60
CA ARG A 376 21.47 -4.99 17.18
C ARG A 376 20.25 -4.69 16.32
N ILE A 377 20.47 -4.50 15.03
CA ILE A 377 19.37 -4.30 14.07
C ILE A 377 19.14 -5.53 13.19
N CYS A 378 17.97 -5.59 12.58
CA CYS A 378 17.65 -6.52 11.51
C CYS A 378 16.88 -5.80 10.40
N GLY A 379 17.34 -5.93 9.16
CA GLY A 379 16.57 -5.54 7.99
C GLY A 379 15.52 -6.58 7.62
N ILE A 380 14.34 -6.13 7.19
CA ILE A 380 13.26 -7.01 6.71
C ILE A 380 12.71 -6.56 5.34
N ASP A 381 11.96 -7.44 4.67
CA ASP A 381 11.26 -7.15 3.42
C ASP A 381 12.22 -6.94 2.22
N PHE A 382 12.84 -8.04 1.79
CA PHE A 382 13.80 -8.08 0.67
C PHE A 382 13.17 -8.56 -0.66
N GLU A 383 11.87 -8.88 -0.68
CA GLU A 383 11.14 -9.33 -1.87
C GLU A 383 10.88 -8.25 -2.92
N GLU A 384 10.98 -6.98 -2.56
CA GLU A 384 10.66 -5.85 -3.44
C GLU A 384 11.93 -5.19 -3.95
N CYS A 385 11.98 -4.85 -5.24
CA CYS A 385 13.01 -3.93 -5.72
C CYS A 385 12.68 -2.53 -5.24
N ARG A 386 13.70 -1.72 -4.97
CA ARG A 386 13.49 -0.30 -4.66
C ARG A 386 12.74 0.36 -5.80
N GLY A 387 11.85 1.29 -5.45
CA GLY A 387 11.29 2.22 -6.42
C GLY A 387 12.42 2.96 -7.14
N ARG A 388 12.13 3.50 -8.33
CA ARG A 388 13.13 4.14 -9.21
C ARG A 388 14.10 5.03 -8.43
N LEU A 389 15.35 4.58 -8.35
CA LEU A 389 16.42 5.36 -7.73
C LEU A 389 16.54 6.70 -8.45
N ASN A 390 16.59 7.79 -7.68
CA ASN A 390 16.85 9.11 -8.26
C ASN A 390 18.33 9.21 -8.59
N MET A 391 18.75 8.63 -9.72
CA MET A 391 20.16 8.56 -10.07
C MET A 391 20.80 9.94 -10.32
N ALA A 392 20.01 11.02 -10.38
CA ALA A 392 20.50 12.39 -10.48
C ALA A 392 20.68 13.10 -9.13
N THR A 393 20.37 12.48 -7.99
CA THR A 393 20.55 13.14 -6.69
C THR A 393 22.02 13.19 -6.30
N ASN A 394 22.46 14.36 -5.81
CA ASN A 394 23.79 14.58 -5.21
C ASN A 394 23.77 14.43 -3.68
N ASP A 395 22.64 14.00 -3.12
CA ASP A 395 22.45 13.87 -1.69
C ASP A 395 22.61 12.39 -1.29
N PRO A 396 23.68 12.02 -0.55
CA PRO A 396 23.95 10.62 -0.21
C PRO A 396 22.81 9.99 0.58
N PHE A 397 22.09 10.76 1.40
CA PHE A 397 20.90 10.30 2.10
C PHE A 397 19.80 9.84 1.14
N GLN A 398 19.55 10.61 0.08
CA GLN A 398 18.52 10.27 -0.90
C GLN A 398 18.91 9.08 -1.78
N LEU A 399 20.20 8.73 -1.85
CA LEU A 399 20.62 7.48 -2.49
C LEU A 399 20.27 6.28 -1.63
N ILE A 400 20.65 6.29 -0.37
CA ILE A 400 20.54 5.09 0.46
C ILE A 400 19.17 4.95 1.12
N MET A 401 18.44 6.05 1.38
CA MET A 401 17.15 6.07 2.06
C MET A 401 16.03 6.68 1.20
N SER A 402 14.80 6.18 1.39
CA SER A 402 13.61 6.73 0.75
C SER A 402 13.02 7.84 1.64
N LYS A 403 12.75 9.03 1.06
CA LYS A 403 12.04 10.16 1.73
C LYS A 403 12.64 10.56 3.10
N VAL A 404 13.92 10.94 3.13
CA VAL A 404 14.62 11.30 4.36
C VAL A 404 14.12 12.60 4.98
N SER A 405 13.58 12.51 6.20
CA SER A 405 13.12 13.68 6.97
C SER A 405 14.28 14.54 7.49
N LYS A 406 13.99 15.80 7.87
CA LYS A 406 15.00 16.68 8.50
C LYS A 406 15.60 16.06 9.76
N ARG A 407 14.78 15.40 10.59
CA ARG A 407 15.21 14.71 11.80
C ARG A 407 16.18 13.57 11.50
N GLN A 408 15.86 12.73 10.50
CA GLN A 408 16.74 11.63 10.10
C GLN A 408 18.08 12.13 9.59
N ARG A 409 18.10 13.23 8.84
CA ARG A 409 19.37 13.86 8.45
C ARG A 409 20.19 14.25 9.66
N GLN A 410 19.58 14.93 10.62
CA GLN A 410 20.27 15.31 11.86
C GLN A 410 20.78 14.08 12.62
N LEU A 411 19.97 13.03 12.73
CA LEU A 411 20.30 11.83 13.48
C LEU A 411 21.46 11.04 12.86
N TYR A 412 21.52 10.98 11.53
CA TYR A 412 22.43 10.09 10.81
C TYR A 412 23.61 10.79 10.13
N LYS A 413 23.67 12.14 10.13
CA LYS A 413 24.67 12.91 9.36
C LYS A 413 26.10 12.47 9.66
N GLU A 414 26.43 12.33 10.93
CA GLU A 414 27.79 12.01 11.40
C GLU A 414 28.20 10.56 11.12
N TYR A 415 27.23 9.70 10.83
CA TYR A 415 27.46 8.29 10.58
C TYR A 415 27.65 8.02 9.08
N LEU A 416 27.13 8.87 8.19
CA LEU A 416 27.29 8.68 6.73
C LEU A 416 28.75 8.54 6.32
N ILE A 417 29.64 9.33 6.90
CA ILE A 417 31.08 9.29 6.63
C ILE A 417 31.78 8.05 7.23
N LYS A 418 31.10 7.35 8.14
CA LYS A 418 31.59 6.13 8.81
C LYS A 418 31.10 4.85 8.12
N ILE A 419 30.26 4.95 7.09
CA ILE A 419 29.83 3.78 6.30
C ILE A 419 31.08 3.11 5.71
N GLN A 420 31.22 1.81 5.95
CA GLN A 420 32.23 1.01 5.30
C GLN A 420 31.80 0.77 3.85
N ILE A 421 32.59 1.31 2.93
CA ILE A 421 32.33 1.28 1.49
C ILE A 421 33.35 0.38 0.78
N PHE A 422 32.97 -0.09 -0.40
CA PHE A 422 33.92 -0.76 -1.29
C PHE A 422 34.89 0.27 -1.91
N ASN A 423 36.19 0.15 -1.63
CA ASN A 423 37.22 1.05 -2.18
C ASN A 423 37.56 0.78 -3.65
N LYS A 424 37.18 -0.39 -4.15
CA LYS A 424 37.35 -0.86 -5.54
C LYS A 424 36.03 -1.48 -6.00
N PRO A 425 35.85 -1.78 -7.30
CA PRO A 425 34.82 -2.72 -7.72
C PRO A 425 34.87 -4.00 -6.88
N ILE A 426 33.73 -4.68 -6.74
CA ILE A 426 33.66 -5.94 -5.99
C ILE A 426 34.66 -6.96 -6.55
N SER A 427 35.22 -7.82 -5.69
CA SER A 427 36.17 -8.85 -6.10
C SER A 427 35.56 -9.80 -7.15
N GLU A 428 36.42 -10.45 -7.93
CA GLU A 428 35.98 -11.44 -8.93
C GLU A 428 35.21 -12.58 -8.26
N THR A 429 35.67 -13.06 -7.11
CA THR A 429 34.98 -14.10 -6.33
C THR A 429 33.56 -13.67 -5.94
N LEU A 430 33.41 -12.44 -5.40
CA LEU A 430 32.08 -11.92 -5.06
C LEU A 430 31.23 -11.67 -6.31
N ALA A 431 31.82 -11.21 -7.42
CA ALA A 431 31.12 -11.00 -8.68
C ALA A 431 30.55 -12.31 -9.23
N THR A 432 31.33 -13.40 -9.25
CA THR A 432 30.86 -14.73 -9.64
C THR A 432 29.71 -15.19 -8.74
N LEU A 433 29.85 -14.99 -7.43
CA LEU A 433 28.82 -15.37 -6.47
C LEU A 433 27.51 -14.60 -6.67
N LEU A 434 27.57 -13.27 -6.79
CA LEU A 434 26.41 -12.41 -7.06
C LEU A 434 25.75 -12.74 -8.41
N THR A 435 26.55 -13.01 -9.45
CA THR A 435 26.04 -13.44 -10.75
C THR A 435 25.28 -14.76 -10.62
N SER A 436 25.79 -15.71 -9.82
CA SER A 436 25.09 -16.96 -9.52
C SER A 436 23.76 -16.73 -8.80
N TYR A 437 23.61 -15.62 -8.08
CA TYR A 437 22.35 -15.20 -7.43
C TYR A 437 21.46 -14.36 -8.34
N LYS A 438 21.77 -14.30 -9.65
CA LYS A 438 21.06 -13.52 -10.66
C LYS A 438 21.09 -12.01 -10.39
N ILE A 439 22.16 -11.52 -9.74
CA ILE A 439 22.39 -10.09 -9.48
C ILE A 439 23.26 -9.50 -10.57
N ASP A 440 22.85 -8.34 -11.11
CA ASP A 440 23.64 -7.58 -12.07
C ASP A 440 24.83 -6.88 -11.39
N VAL A 441 26.00 -7.52 -11.48
CA VAL A 441 27.27 -7.02 -10.92
C VAL A 441 27.68 -5.67 -11.49
N ASN A 442 27.39 -5.40 -12.78
CA ASN A 442 27.74 -4.11 -13.38
C ASN A 442 26.94 -2.99 -12.71
N SER A 443 25.64 -3.20 -12.50
CA SER A 443 24.81 -2.23 -11.79
C SER A 443 25.24 -2.04 -10.32
N VAL A 444 25.71 -3.10 -9.65
CA VAL A 444 26.29 -2.99 -8.30
C VAL A 444 27.54 -2.10 -8.31
N ASN A 445 28.49 -2.36 -9.22
CA ASN A 445 29.73 -1.59 -9.34
C ASN A 445 29.47 -0.12 -9.72
N GLU A 446 28.51 0.16 -10.61
CA GLU A 446 28.09 1.52 -10.94
C GLU A 446 27.57 2.27 -9.70
N ARG A 447 26.81 1.60 -8.84
CA ARG A 447 26.27 2.17 -7.59
C ARG A 447 27.37 2.39 -6.56
N ILE A 448 28.35 1.49 -6.45
CA ILE A 448 29.55 1.67 -5.62
C ILE A 448 30.28 2.95 -6.04
N GLU A 449 30.65 3.06 -7.31
CA GLU A 449 31.41 4.20 -7.82
C GLU A 449 30.64 5.52 -7.69
N LYS A 450 29.33 5.47 -7.92
CA LYS A 450 28.49 6.64 -7.73
C LYS A 450 28.45 7.10 -6.27
N TYR A 451 28.26 6.18 -5.32
CA TYR A 451 28.22 6.53 -3.91
C TYR A 451 29.55 7.13 -3.46
N LYS A 452 30.69 6.52 -3.84
CA LYS A 452 32.05 7.01 -3.56
C LYS A 452 32.26 8.44 -4.02
N LYS A 453 31.92 8.76 -5.28
CA LYS A 453 32.08 10.11 -5.84
C LYS A 453 31.32 11.17 -5.04
N LEU A 454 30.17 10.82 -4.48
CA LEU A 454 29.34 11.76 -3.73
C LEU A 454 29.86 12.02 -2.33
N ILE A 455 30.40 11.01 -1.66
CA ILE A 455 30.96 11.17 -0.31
C ILE A 455 32.37 11.75 -0.34
N SER A 456 33.14 11.57 -1.42
CA SER A 456 34.48 12.17 -1.57
C SER A 456 34.45 13.66 -1.94
N GLY A 457 33.30 14.17 -2.40
CA GLY A 457 33.11 15.58 -2.76
C GLY A 457 32.50 16.44 -1.64
N GLN A 458 32.29 15.86 -0.46
CA GLN A 458 31.87 16.54 0.77
C GLN A 458 33.07 16.75 1.68
#